data_AF-A0A4Y1ZPU8-F1
#
_entry.id   AF-A0A4Y1ZPU8-F1
#
_cell.length_a   1.000
_cell.length_b   1.000
_cell.length_c   1.000
_cell.angle_alpha   90.00
_cell.angle_beta   90.00
_cell.angle_gamma   90.00
#
_symmetry.space_group_name_H-M   'P 1'
#
loop_
_entity.id
_entity.type
_entity.pdbx_description
1 polymer ?
#
loop_
_entity_poly.entity_id
_entity_poly.type
_entity_poly.pdbx_seq_one_letter_code
_entity_poly.pdbx_strand_id
1 'polypeptide(L)'
;MFNAHINVEACSSVRAIKYICKYINKGNDQAIFNFKNAELGNTIDEVYIYKSGRYVSSNESAWRLLGFPLHERHPTVTHLAVHLENGEIVYFNEINFRDKVSPPPKTTLTASFELCRRDDFAKSLLYVEVTRYYTWNTSTRKWKRRIHGTPVQNWPGVKSGDALGRVYTVHTSNMECFCLRMLLRHPRGPTSFGDLKRHNQHELSTFREACEKKGLIENDNHCDLTVEEANAGRRRR
;
A
#
# COMPACT_ATOMS: atom_id res chain seq x y z
N MET A 1 17.05 23.35 33.74
CA MET A 1 15.71 22.72 33.61
C MET A 1 14.91 23.62 32.69
N PHE A 2 14.43 23.13 31.55
CA PHE A 2 13.93 23.98 30.46
C PHE A 2 12.75 24.87 30.90
N ASN A 3 12.90 26.19 30.78
CA ASN A 3 11.83 27.17 31.01
C ASN A 3 10.94 27.25 29.75
N ALA A 4 10.28 26.14 29.41
CA ALA A 4 9.47 26.00 28.21
C ALA A 4 8.02 25.63 28.58
N HIS A 5 7.05 26.23 27.90
CA HIS A 5 5.65 25.83 28.02
C HIS A 5 5.43 24.51 27.26
N ILE A 6 5.22 23.42 28.00
CA ILE A 6 4.82 22.13 27.45
C ILE A 6 3.30 22.04 27.55
N ASN A 7 2.62 21.94 26.40
CA ASN A 7 1.18 21.70 26.35
C ASN A 7 0.91 20.20 26.23
N VAL A 8 0.17 19.62 27.17
CA VAL A 8 -0.21 18.20 27.18
C VAL A 8 -1.72 18.12 27.01
N GLU A 9 -2.18 17.50 25.92
CA GLU A 9 -3.60 17.36 25.61
C GLU A 9 -3.98 15.87 25.52
N ALA A 10 -4.98 15.46 26.30
CA ALA A 10 -5.57 14.13 26.20
C ALA A 10 -6.76 14.17 25.23
N CYS A 11 -6.65 13.45 24.11
CA CYS A 11 -7.68 13.43 23.07
C CYS A 11 -8.48 12.14 23.06
N SER A 12 -9.81 12.25 23.22
CA SER A 12 -10.73 11.10 23.23
C SER A 12 -11.64 11.00 22.00
N SER A 13 -11.74 12.04 21.15
CA SER A 13 -12.62 12.03 19.97
C SER A 13 -11.85 11.77 18.67
N VAL A 14 -12.49 11.05 17.74
CA VAL A 14 -11.94 10.82 16.39
C VAL A 14 -11.65 12.14 15.66
N ARG A 15 -12.44 13.19 15.91
CA ARG A 15 -12.23 14.52 15.32
C ARG A 15 -10.98 15.20 15.87
N ALA A 16 -10.74 15.12 17.19
CA ALA A 16 -9.53 15.66 17.81
C ALA A 16 -8.28 14.89 17.37
N ILE A 17 -8.34 13.56 17.30
CA ILE A 17 -7.24 12.73 16.77
C ILE A 17 -6.93 13.12 15.31
N LYS A 18 -7.96 13.23 14.46
CA LYS A 18 -7.79 13.69 13.07
C LYS A 18 -7.17 15.07 13.00
N TYR A 19 -7.59 15.99 13.87
CA TYR A 19 -7.05 17.34 13.94
C TYR A 19 -5.56 17.30 14.30
N ILE A 20 -5.16 16.66 15.41
CA ILE A 20 -3.75 16.53 15.79
C ILE A 20 -2.93 15.88 14.69
N CYS A 21 -3.37 14.74 14.16
CA CYS A 21 -2.67 14.07 13.07
C CYS A 21 -2.53 14.96 11.83
N LYS A 22 -3.53 15.79 11.52
CA LYS A 22 -3.44 16.77 10.43
C LYS A 22 -2.31 17.76 10.70
N TYR A 23 -2.22 18.35 11.89
CA TYR A 23 -1.19 19.35 12.21
C TYR A 23 0.22 18.76 12.25
N ILE A 24 0.38 17.56 12.83
CA ILE A 24 1.66 16.84 12.82
C ILE A 24 2.12 16.53 11.38
N ASN A 25 1.18 16.13 10.50
CA ASN A 25 1.52 15.75 9.12
C ASN A 25 1.35 16.88 8.09
N LYS A 26 0.95 18.09 8.50
CA LYS A 26 0.78 19.26 7.61
C LYS A 26 2.10 19.65 6.95
N GLY A 27 3.21 19.22 7.55
CA GLY A 27 4.56 19.57 7.13
C GLY A 27 4.90 21.00 7.57
N ASN A 28 6.17 21.34 7.45
CA ASN A 28 6.63 22.65 7.85
C ASN A 28 6.15 23.72 6.86
N ASP A 29 5.93 24.93 7.37
CA ASP A 29 5.52 26.06 6.55
C ASP A 29 6.51 26.28 5.40
N GLN A 30 5.98 26.46 4.20
CA GLN A 30 6.76 26.82 3.03
C GLN A 30 6.86 28.32 2.94
N ALA A 31 8.07 28.81 2.71
CA ALA A 31 8.33 30.20 2.44
C ALA A 31 9.08 30.31 1.11
N ILE A 32 8.66 31.27 0.30
CA ILE A 32 9.30 31.59 -0.97
C ILE A 32 10.18 32.81 -0.71
N PHE A 33 11.47 32.67 -0.93
CA PHE A 33 12.44 33.75 -0.76
C PHE A 33 12.98 34.17 -2.12
N ASN A 34 13.12 35.48 -2.32
CA ASN A 34 13.71 36.07 -3.51
C ASN A 34 15.15 36.49 -3.20
N PHE A 35 16.12 36.02 -3.99
CA PHE A 35 17.48 36.54 -3.96
C PHE A 35 17.61 37.65 -5.01
N LYS A 36 17.53 38.91 -4.58
CA LYS A 36 17.86 40.04 -5.46
C LYS A 36 19.38 40.14 -5.59
N ASN A 37 19.94 39.72 -6.73
CA ASN A 37 21.27 40.20 -7.13
C ASN A 37 21.08 41.61 -7.69
N ALA A 38 21.43 42.61 -6.89
CA ALA A 38 21.29 44.03 -7.22
C ALA A 38 22.46 44.57 -8.09
N GLU A 39 23.04 43.74 -8.97
CA GLU A 39 24.09 44.19 -9.88
C GLU A 39 23.74 43.89 -11.36
N LEU A 40 23.41 45.00 -12.03
CA LEU A 40 23.40 45.33 -13.46
C LEU A 40 23.30 44.19 -14.51
N GLY A 41 22.15 44.13 -15.19
CA GLY A 41 22.12 43.93 -16.65
C GLY A 41 21.80 42.53 -17.20
N ASN A 42 21.65 41.50 -16.37
CA ASN A 42 21.37 40.15 -16.88
C ASN A 42 19.88 39.78 -16.90
N THR A 43 19.51 38.99 -17.92
CA THR A 43 18.18 38.43 -18.17
C THR A 43 17.57 37.83 -16.91
N ILE A 44 16.40 38.32 -16.52
CA ILE A 44 15.69 37.92 -15.30
C ILE A 44 15.16 36.49 -15.48
N ASP A 45 15.84 35.51 -14.91
CA ASP A 45 15.36 34.12 -14.86
C ASP A 45 14.51 33.91 -13.60
N GLU A 46 13.19 33.96 -13.75
CA GLU A 46 12.21 33.81 -12.67
C GLU A 46 12.39 32.50 -11.86
N VAL A 47 12.92 31.43 -12.47
CA VAL A 47 13.11 30.13 -11.81
C VAL A 47 14.30 30.14 -10.85
N TYR A 48 15.32 30.95 -11.11
CA TYR A 48 16.48 31.08 -10.21
C TYR A 48 16.30 32.16 -9.15
N ILE A 49 15.42 33.14 -9.41
CA ILE A 49 15.16 34.27 -8.50
C ILE A 49 14.40 33.83 -7.25
N TYR A 50 13.48 32.88 -7.39
CA TYR A 50 12.66 32.39 -6.27
C TYR A 50 13.11 31.00 -5.83
N LYS A 51 13.51 30.88 -4.56
CA LYS A 51 13.74 29.58 -3.92
C LYS A 51 12.61 29.30 -2.94
N SER A 52 11.92 28.18 -3.16
CA SER A 52 10.98 27.62 -2.20
C SER A 52 11.76 26.83 -1.15
N GLY A 53 11.69 27.30 0.10
CA GLY A 53 12.28 26.65 1.27
C GLY A 53 11.19 26.21 2.25
N ARG A 54 11.46 25.14 3.00
CA ARG A 54 10.63 24.78 4.16
C ARG A 54 11.28 25.33 5.42
N TYR A 55 10.50 26.00 6.26
CA TYR A 55 10.94 26.38 7.59
C TYR A 55 11.33 25.12 8.37
N VAL A 56 12.39 25.17 9.17
CA VAL A 56 12.75 24.11 10.10
C VAL A 56 12.98 24.81 11.43
N SER A 57 12.27 24.39 12.47
CA SER A 57 12.44 25.02 13.80
C SER A 57 13.87 24.83 14.31
N SER A 58 14.33 25.72 15.20
CA SER A 58 15.68 25.60 15.79
C SER A 58 15.88 24.25 16.49
N ASN A 59 14.85 23.75 17.18
CA ASN A 59 14.87 22.44 17.84
C ASN A 59 14.97 21.29 16.84
N GLU A 60 14.15 21.32 15.77
CA GLU A 60 14.20 20.31 14.71
C GLU A 60 15.57 20.32 14.00
N SER A 61 16.13 21.51 13.77
CA SER A 61 17.45 21.69 13.14
C SER A 61 18.56 21.09 14.01
N ALA A 62 18.56 21.36 15.31
CA ALA A 62 19.50 20.77 16.25
C ALA A 62 19.36 19.23 16.30
N TRP A 63 18.12 18.72 16.32
CA TRP A 63 17.84 17.28 16.29
C TRP A 63 18.40 16.60 15.03
N ARG A 64 18.19 17.23 13.86
CA ARG A 64 18.74 16.76 12.58
C ARG A 64 20.27 16.82 12.56
N LEU A 65 20.86 17.91 13.07
CA LEU A 65 22.31 18.09 13.12
C LEU A 65 22.99 17.02 13.99
N LEU A 66 22.35 16.65 15.10
CA LEU A 66 22.83 15.61 16.01
C LEU A 66 22.46 14.19 15.56
N GLY A 67 21.74 14.03 14.44
CA GLY A 67 21.36 12.73 13.89
C GLY A 67 20.31 11.97 14.71
N PHE A 68 19.58 12.67 15.59
CA PHE A 68 18.55 12.03 16.39
C PHE A 68 17.31 11.67 15.55
N PRO A 69 16.60 10.57 15.86
CA PRO A 69 15.37 10.23 15.18
C PRO A 69 14.29 11.29 15.44
N LEU A 70 13.76 11.90 14.37
CA LEU A 70 12.73 12.94 14.46
C LEU A 70 11.33 12.37 14.73
N HIS A 71 11.06 11.18 14.20
CA HIS A 71 9.78 10.52 14.35
C HIS A 71 9.98 9.02 14.28
N GLU A 72 9.26 8.30 15.13
CA GLU A 72 9.13 6.86 15.04
C GLU A 72 7.65 6.52 14.86
N ARG A 73 7.36 5.56 13.99
CA ARG A 73 6.01 5.03 13.79
C ARG A 73 6.03 3.54 14.10
N HIS A 74 5.43 3.20 15.23
CA HIS A 74 5.24 1.83 15.66
C HIS A 74 3.73 1.51 15.75
N PRO A 75 3.27 0.39 15.17
CA PRO A 75 4.02 -0.52 14.30
C PRO A 75 4.30 0.08 12.92
N THR A 76 5.34 -0.42 12.25
CA THR A 76 5.65 -0.03 10.88
C THR A 76 4.55 -0.51 9.92
N VAL A 77 3.99 0.40 9.12
CA VAL A 77 2.97 0.07 8.11
C VAL A 77 3.60 0.05 6.73
N THR A 78 3.54 -1.08 6.04
CA THR A 78 4.02 -1.24 4.65
C THR A 78 2.82 -1.25 3.70
N HIS A 79 2.89 -0.42 2.67
CA HIS A 79 1.83 -0.34 1.67
C HIS A 79 1.97 -1.49 0.67
N LEU A 80 0.88 -2.21 0.47
CA LEU A 80 0.79 -3.34 -0.43
C LEU A 80 -0.02 -2.94 -1.67
N ALA A 81 0.61 -3.06 -2.83
CA ALA A 81 0.01 -2.83 -4.14
C ALA A 81 -1.11 -3.83 -4.42
N VAL A 82 -2.14 -3.37 -5.12
CA VAL A 82 -3.19 -4.19 -5.72
C VAL A 82 -3.52 -3.59 -7.08
N HIS A 83 -3.48 -4.43 -8.09
CA HIS A 83 -3.76 -4.10 -9.48
C HIS A 83 -4.06 -5.40 -10.23
N LEU A 84 -4.76 -5.28 -11.37
CA LEU A 84 -4.99 -6.41 -12.27
C LEU A 84 -3.67 -6.80 -12.98
N GLU A 85 -3.68 -7.93 -13.67
CA GLU A 85 -2.55 -8.38 -14.50
C GLU A 85 -2.24 -7.32 -15.57
N ASN A 86 -0.97 -6.93 -15.68
CA ASN A 86 -0.48 -5.84 -16.53
C ASN A 86 -1.05 -4.44 -16.19
N GLY A 87 -1.67 -4.29 -15.02
CA GLY A 87 -2.22 -3.04 -14.49
C GLY A 87 -1.27 -2.27 -13.57
N GLU A 88 0.04 -2.55 -13.61
CA GLU A 88 1.03 -1.86 -12.78
C GLU A 88 1.08 -0.36 -13.07
N ILE A 89 1.13 0.46 -12.02
CA ILE A 89 1.37 1.89 -12.16
C ILE A 89 2.86 2.12 -12.43
N VAL A 90 3.18 2.71 -13.58
CA VAL A 90 4.54 3.04 -13.98
C VAL A 90 4.69 4.55 -14.14
N TYR A 91 5.57 5.14 -13.33
CA TYR A 91 5.97 6.53 -13.49
C TYR A 91 7.17 6.62 -14.43
N PHE A 92 7.03 7.39 -15.50
CA PHE A 92 8.08 7.60 -16.49
C PHE A 92 8.19 9.08 -16.89
N ASN A 93 9.34 9.39 -17.48
CA ASN A 93 9.69 10.66 -18.12
C ASN A 93 10.08 10.33 -19.56
N GLU A 94 10.21 11.34 -20.42
CA GLU A 94 10.53 11.17 -21.85
C GLU A 94 11.77 10.31 -22.09
N ILE A 95 12.79 10.44 -21.22
CA ILE A 95 14.06 9.72 -21.34
C ILE A 95 13.93 8.24 -20.94
N ASN A 96 13.12 7.92 -19.92
CA ASN A 96 13.08 6.60 -19.30
C ASN A 96 11.85 5.75 -19.70
N PHE A 97 11.00 6.28 -20.58
CA PHE A 97 9.79 5.60 -21.03
C PHE A 97 10.10 4.23 -21.64
N ARG A 98 11.03 4.17 -22.60
CA ARG A 98 11.36 2.91 -23.31
C ARG A 98 11.84 1.81 -22.36
N ASP A 99 12.68 2.16 -21.38
CA ASP A 99 13.22 1.20 -20.42
C ASP A 99 12.18 0.69 -19.42
N LYS A 100 11.10 1.44 -19.20
CA LYS A 100 10.05 1.10 -18.22
C LYS A 100 8.80 0.46 -18.82
N VAL A 101 8.61 0.59 -20.14
CA VAL A 101 7.46 0.01 -20.86
C VAL A 101 7.59 -1.50 -20.98
N SER A 102 8.81 -2.05 -21.06
CA SER A 102 9.00 -3.50 -21.13
C SER A 102 10.36 -3.93 -20.58
N PRO A 103 10.43 -4.70 -19.48
CA PRO A 103 9.34 -5.20 -18.62
C PRO A 103 8.90 -4.22 -17.52
N PRO A 104 7.64 -4.27 -17.07
CA PRO A 104 7.15 -3.42 -15.99
C PRO A 104 7.86 -3.71 -14.66
N PRO A 105 7.96 -2.69 -13.78
CA PRO A 105 8.61 -2.83 -12.48
C PRO A 105 7.84 -3.79 -11.56
N LYS A 106 8.57 -4.71 -10.90
CA LYS A 106 7.97 -5.60 -9.89
C LYS A 106 7.31 -4.81 -8.76
N THR A 107 6.05 -5.11 -8.49
CA THR A 107 5.28 -4.56 -7.38
C THR A 107 5.40 -5.48 -6.17
N THR A 108 4.91 -5.03 -5.01
CA THR A 108 4.84 -5.87 -3.81
C THR A 108 3.98 -7.11 -4.05
N LEU A 109 2.96 -7.01 -4.92
CA LEU A 109 2.04 -8.09 -5.26
C LEU A 109 2.72 -9.13 -6.14
N THR A 110 3.26 -8.74 -7.28
CA THR A 110 3.91 -9.68 -8.21
C THR A 110 5.15 -10.31 -7.59
N ALA A 111 5.92 -9.55 -6.80
CA ALA A 111 7.03 -10.10 -6.02
C ALA A 111 6.57 -11.04 -4.90
N SER A 112 5.37 -10.88 -4.34
CA SER A 112 4.83 -11.85 -3.37
C SER A 112 4.48 -13.18 -4.02
N PHE A 113 3.99 -13.18 -5.26
CA PHE A 113 3.76 -14.41 -6.02
C PHE A 113 5.07 -15.15 -6.27
N GLU A 114 6.12 -14.43 -6.70
CA GLU A 114 7.47 -15.02 -6.84
C GLU A 114 8.02 -15.55 -5.52
N LEU A 115 7.75 -14.87 -4.40
CA LEU A 115 8.14 -15.32 -3.07
C LEU A 115 7.44 -16.64 -2.72
N CYS A 116 6.13 -16.73 -2.94
CA CYS A 116 5.36 -17.95 -2.69
C CYS A 116 5.79 -19.12 -3.58
N ARG A 117 6.35 -18.87 -4.78
CA ARG A 117 6.94 -19.94 -5.60
C ARG A 117 8.25 -20.49 -5.03
N ARG A 118 9.02 -19.68 -4.33
CA ARG A 118 10.40 -19.99 -3.91
C ARG A 118 10.52 -20.43 -2.45
N ASP A 119 9.69 -19.88 -1.57
CA ASP A 119 9.78 -20.11 -0.13
C ASP A 119 8.50 -20.80 0.37
N ASP A 120 8.66 -22.00 0.94
CA ASP A 120 7.53 -22.80 1.43
C ASP A 120 6.81 -22.13 2.61
N PHE A 121 7.53 -21.34 3.43
CA PHE A 121 6.89 -20.60 4.52
C PHE A 121 5.96 -19.53 3.96
N ALA A 122 6.35 -18.85 2.87
CA ALA A 122 5.52 -17.83 2.23
C ALA A 122 4.21 -18.41 1.70
N LYS A 123 4.19 -19.69 1.29
CA LYS A 123 2.97 -20.38 0.86
C LYS A 123 1.90 -20.48 1.96
N SER A 124 2.30 -20.43 3.24
CA SER A 124 1.37 -20.46 4.37
C SER A 124 0.76 -19.09 4.72
N LEU A 125 1.25 -18.00 4.12
CA LEU A 125 0.87 -16.64 4.50
C LEU A 125 -0.23 -16.06 3.63
N LEU A 126 -1.07 -15.23 4.22
CA LEU A 126 -1.91 -14.29 3.47
C LEU A 126 -1.05 -13.14 2.94
N TYR A 127 -1.48 -12.50 1.85
CA TYR A 127 -0.73 -11.38 1.26
C TYR A 127 -0.45 -10.25 2.27
N VAL A 128 -1.43 -9.93 3.12
CA VAL A 128 -1.28 -8.92 4.19
C VAL A 128 -0.27 -9.30 5.27
N GLU A 129 -0.09 -10.60 5.52
CA GLU A 129 0.81 -11.13 6.56
C GLU A 129 2.26 -11.20 6.10
N VAL A 130 2.52 -11.14 4.78
CA VAL A 130 3.90 -11.17 4.23
C VAL A 130 4.79 -10.13 4.92
N THR A 131 4.27 -8.92 5.15
CA THR A 131 5.01 -7.83 5.79
C THR A 131 5.44 -8.11 7.24
N ARG A 132 4.74 -9.01 7.93
CA ARG A 132 5.07 -9.42 9.29
C ARG A 132 6.40 -10.17 9.33
N TYR A 133 6.65 -11.02 8.33
CA TYR A 133 7.81 -11.92 8.28
C TYR A 133 8.88 -11.52 7.26
N TYR A 134 8.50 -10.71 6.28
CA TYR A 134 9.37 -10.23 5.21
C TYR A 134 9.38 -8.72 5.16
N THR A 135 10.52 -8.16 4.79
CA THR A 135 10.70 -6.72 4.58
C THR A 135 10.85 -6.44 3.09
N TRP A 136 10.14 -5.43 2.59
CA TRP A 136 10.24 -5.00 1.20
C TRP A 136 11.53 -4.22 0.98
N ASN A 137 12.37 -4.66 0.04
CA ASN A 137 13.51 -3.89 -0.41
C ASN A 137 13.15 -3.12 -1.68
N THR A 138 12.97 -1.80 -1.56
CA THR A 138 12.57 -0.93 -2.67
C THR A 138 13.58 -0.90 -3.81
N SER A 139 14.90 -0.94 -3.50
CA SER A 139 15.95 -0.88 -4.51
C SER A 139 16.01 -2.14 -5.37
N THR A 140 15.93 -3.32 -4.74
CA THR A 140 15.97 -4.61 -5.47
C THR A 140 14.60 -5.11 -5.90
N ARG A 141 13.51 -4.47 -5.43
CA ARG A 141 12.11 -4.88 -5.60
C ARG A 141 11.85 -6.35 -5.25
N LYS A 142 12.34 -6.76 -4.08
CA LYS A 142 12.25 -8.13 -3.59
C LYS A 142 11.90 -8.14 -2.11
N TRP A 143 11.15 -9.16 -1.71
CA TRP A 143 10.94 -9.49 -0.31
C TRP A 143 12.18 -10.18 0.25
N LYS A 144 12.65 -9.72 1.41
CA LYS A 144 13.73 -10.36 2.17
C LYS A 144 13.20 -10.83 3.52
N ARG A 145 13.64 -11.98 4.01
CA ARG A 145 13.30 -12.45 5.36
C ARG A 145 13.69 -11.39 6.39
N ARG A 146 12.84 -11.21 7.40
CA ARG A 146 13.06 -10.22 8.45
C ARG A 146 14.20 -10.68 9.36
N ILE A 147 15.09 -9.74 9.68
CA ILE A 147 16.29 -9.99 10.50
C ILE A 147 15.98 -9.85 12.00
N HIS A 148 15.01 -9.01 12.36
CA HIS A 148 14.61 -8.71 13.74
C HIS A 148 13.21 -9.24 14.05
N GLY A 149 12.95 -9.58 15.31
CA GLY A 149 11.65 -10.06 15.77
C GLY A 149 11.72 -11.42 16.46
N THR A 150 10.56 -11.99 16.75
CA THR A 150 10.42 -13.26 17.48
C THR A 150 10.61 -14.44 16.51
N PRO A 151 11.45 -15.44 16.84
CA PRO A 151 11.58 -16.65 16.03
C PRO A 151 10.23 -17.37 15.90
N VAL A 152 9.92 -17.84 14.69
CA VAL A 152 8.69 -18.60 14.43
C VAL A 152 8.94 -20.07 14.75
N GLN A 153 8.05 -20.68 15.55
CA GLN A 153 8.13 -22.10 15.88
C GLN A 153 8.05 -22.95 14.61
N ASN A 154 8.86 -24.02 14.55
CA ASN A 154 8.94 -24.97 13.42
C ASN A 154 9.49 -24.41 12.09
N TRP A 155 9.93 -23.14 12.06
CA TRP A 155 10.49 -22.52 10.84
C TRP A 155 11.86 -21.89 11.12
N PRO A 156 12.97 -22.63 10.94
CA PRO A 156 14.31 -22.11 11.20
C PRO A 156 14.63 -20.93 10.27
N GLY A 157 15.19 -19.86 10.85
CA GLY A 157 15.56 -18.65 10.14
C GLY A 157 14.38 -17.75 9.73
N VAL A 158 13.17 -18.00 10.23
CA VAL A 158 12.01 -17.12 10.07
C VAL A 158 11.74 -16.38 11.38
N LYS A 159 11.52 -15.06 11.26
CA LYS A 159 11.19 -14.19 12.40
C LYS A 159 9.93 -13.39 12.11
N SER A 160 9.07 -13.25 13.11
CA SER A 160 7.88 -12.40 13.11
C SER A 160 8.21 -11.03 13.72
N GLY A 161 7.83 -9.95 13.04
CA GLY A 161 7.78 -8.61 13.63
C GLY A 161 6.34 -8.13 13.84
N ASP A 162 6.19 -6.85 14.20
CA ASP A 162 4.89 -6.20 14.39
C ASP A 162 4.41 -5.43 13.15
N ALA A 163 5.14 -5.51 12.04
CA ALA A 163 4.83 -4.75 10.84
C ALA A 163 3.48 -5.16 10.23
N LEU A 164 2.73 -4.15 9.78
CA LEU A 164 1.39 -4.32 9.23
C LEU A 164 1.36 -4.07 7.72
N GLY A 165 0.75 -4.99 6.99
CA GLY A 165 0.55 -4.88 5.55
C GLY A 165 -0.76 -4.20 5.25
N ARG A 166 -0.71 -2.99 4.70
CA ARG A 166 -1.91 -2.22 4.36
C ARG A 166 -2.14 -2.23 2.85
N VAL A 167 -3.23 -2.87 2.45
CA VAL A 167 -3.72 -2.86 1.07
C VAL A 167 -4.51 -1.56 0.81
N TYR A 168 -4.27 -0.91 -0.32
CA TYR A 168 -4.97 0.32 -0.75
C TYR A 168 -6.46 0.11 -0.94
N THR A 169 -7.27 1.07 -0.47
CA THR A 169 -8.71 1.08 -0.73
C THR A 169 -8.95 1.14 -2.24
N VAL A 170 -9.76 0.22 -2.75
CA VAL A 170 -10.19 0.19 -4.13
C VAL A 170 -11.67 0.59 -4.14
N HIS A 171 -12.05 1.51 -5.02
CA HIS A 171 -13.43 1.94 -5.17
C HIS A 171 -14.26 0.83 -5.81
N THR A 172 -15.53 0.67 -5.41
CA THR A 172 -16.43 -0.38 -5.91
C THR A 172 -16.71 -0.28 -7.41
N SER A 173 -16.62 0.92 -8.01
CA SER A 173 -16.71 1.09 -9.46
C SER A 173 -15.64 0.33 -10.24
N ASN A 174 -14.47 0.05 -9.63
CA ASN A 174 -13.48 -0.85 -10.20
C ASN A 174 -13.71 -2.26 -9.64
N MET A 175 -14.77 -2.90 -10.11
CA MET A 175 -15.29 -4.15 -9.54
C MET A 175 -14.27 -5.28 -9.54
N GLU A 176 -13.55 -5.49 -10.65
CA GLU A 176 -12.54 -6.56 -10.74
C GLU A 176 -11.39 -6.35 -9.75
N CYS A 177 -10.86 -5.13 -9.65
CA CYS A 177 -9.79 -4.83 -8.70
C CYS A 177 -10.28 -4.86 -7.24
N PHE A 178 -11.53 -4.48 -7.01
CA PHE A 178 -12.19 -4.62 -5.70
C PHE A 178 -12.32 -6.08 -5.29
N CYS A 179 -12.76 -6.95 -6.20
CA CYS A 179 -12.83 -8.40 -6.00
C CYS A 179 -11.44 -9.01 -5.76
N LEU A 180 -10.44 -8.60 -6.54
CA LEU A 180 -9.05 -9.00 -6.32
C LEU A 180 -8.56 -8.64 -4.91
N ARG A 181 -8.84 -7.41 -4.44
CA ARG A 181 -8.50 -6.98 -3.07
C ARG A 181 -9.15 -7.88 -2.01
N MET A 182 -10.39 -8.31 -2.23
CA MET A 182 -11.07 -9.25 -1.34
C MET A 182 -10.38 -10.60 -1.37
N LEU A 183 -10.14 -11.17 -2.56
CA LEU A 183 -9.45 -12.44 -2.75
C LEU A 183 -8.05 -12.44 -2.11
N LEU A 184 -7.31 -11.34 -2.09
CA LEU A 184 -5.99 -11.31 -1.45
C LEU A 184 -6.00 -11.53 0.08
N ARG A 185 -7.19 -11.62 0.71
CA ARG A 185 -7.38 -11.89 2.14
C ARG A 185 -7.75 -13.33 2.46
N HIS A 186 -7.98 -14.20 1.48
CA HIS A 186 -8.48 -15.56 1.73
C HIS A 186 -7.47 -16.67 1.35
N PRO A 187 -7.10 -16.87 0.07
CA PRO A 187 -6.02 -17.77 -0.31
C PRO A 187 -4.69 -17.44 0.37
N ARG A 188 -4.10 -18.47 0.96
CA ARG A 188 -2.72 -18.47 1.43
C ARG A 188 -1.78 -18.80 0.27
N GLY A 189 -0.67 -18.08 0.19
CA GLY A 189 0.39 -18.40 -0.74
C GLY A 189 0.06 -18.34 -2.24
N PRO A 190 -0.77 -17.40 -2.74
CA PRO A 190 -1.05 -17.35 -4.17
C PRO A 190 0.25 -17.18 -4.96
N THR A 191 0.44 -17.95 -6.03
CA THR A 191 1.64 -17.91 -6.87
C THR A 191 1.40 -17.23 -8.21
N SER A 192 0.17 -16.85 -8.52
CA SER A 192 -0.21 -16.13 -9.74
C SER A 192 -1.57 -15.45 -9.58
N PHE A 193 -1.95 -14.61 -10.55
CA PHE A 193 -3.31 -14.09 -10.68
C PHE A 193 -4.32 -15.21 -10.93
N GLY A 194 -3.95 -16.23 -11.72
CA GLY A 194 -4.79 -17.41 -11.96
C GLY A 194 -5.13 -18.17 -10.67
N ASP A 195 -4.17 -18.30 -9.75
CA ASP A 195 -4.41 -18.95 -8.45
C ASP A 195 -5.48 -18.24 -7.62
N LEU A 196 -5.57 -16.92 -7.72
CA LEU A 196 -6.59 -16.14 -7.02
C LEU A 196 -7.98 -16.35 -7.62
N LYS A 197 -8.06 -16.65 -8.92
CA LYS A 197 -9.32 -16.97 -9.63
C LYS A 197 -9.73 -18.44 -9.49
N ARG A 198 -8.89 -19.31 -8.90
CA ARG A 198 -9.18 -20.74 -8.80
C ARG A 198 -10.26 -21.06 -7.77
N HIS A 199 -11.19 -21.92 -8.18
CA HIS A 199 -12.22 -22.53 -7.34
C HIS A 199 -12.38 -24.01 -7.72
N ASN A 200 -12.32 -24.94 -6.76
CA ASN A 200 -12.42 -26.39 -7.00
C ASN A 200 -11.54 -26.88 -8.18
N GLN A 201 -10.27 -26.47 -8.19
CA GLN A 201 -9.26 -26.81 -9.20
C GLN A 201 -9.48 -26.23 -10.61
N HIS A 202 -10.57 -25.50 -10.85
CA HIS A 202 -10.86 -24.84 -12.11
C HIS A 202 -10.51 -23.35 -12.00
N GLU A 203 -9.88 -22.80 -13.04
CA GLU A 203 -9.61 -21.37 -13.15
C GLU A 203 -10.85 -20.66 -13.71
N LEU A 204 -11.33 -19.65 -12.98
CA LEU A 204 -12.47 -18.84 -13.40
C LEU A 204 -12.02 -17.68 -14.30
N SER A 205 -12.97 -17.13 -15.04
CA SER A 205 -12.71 -16.08 -16.03
C SER A 205 -12.31 -14.75 -15.38
N THR A 206 -13.04 -14.36 -14.33
CA THR A 206 -12.94 -13.06 -13.67
C THR A 206 -12.73 -13.20 -12.15
N PHE A 207 -12.23 -12.14 -11.52
CA PHE A 207 -12.11 -12.10 -10.06
C PHE A 207 -13.47 -11.98 -9.39
N ARG A 208 -14.44 -11.31 -10.04
CA ARG A 208 -15.82 -11.25 -9.56
C ARG A 208 -16.44 -12.65 -9.45
N GLU A 209 -16.36 -13.45 -10.51
CA GLU A 209 -16.89 -14.82 -10.51
C GLU A 209 -16.25 -15.67 -9.40
N ALA A 210 -14.93 -15.50 -9.17
CA ALA A 210 -14.24 -16.18 -8.09
C ALA A 210 -14.70 -15.74 -6.70
N CYS A 211 -15.03 -14.47 -6.51
CA CYS A 211 -15.64 -13.97 -5.27
C CYS A 211 -17.05 -14.55 -5.07
N GLU A 212 -17.89 -14.56 -6.11
CA GLU A 212 -19.26 -15.12 -6.05
C GLU A 212 -19.24 -16.59 -5.67
N LYS A 213 -18.41 -17.40 -6.34
CA LYS A 213 -18.27 -18.84 -6.04
C LYS A 213 -17.72 -19.11 -4.64
N LYS A 214 -16.91 -18.21 -4.10
CA LYS A 214 -16.40 -18.28 -2.71
C LYS A 214 -17.37 -17.68 -1.67
N GLY A 215 -18.53 -17.16 -2.09
CA GLY A 215 -19.51 -16.53 -1.21
C GLY A 215 -19.02 -15.22 -0.59
N LEU A 216 -18.08 -14.51 -1.24
CA LEU A 216 -17.53 -13.24 -0.76
C LEU A 216 -18.37 -12.03 -1.19
N ILE A 217 -19.17 -12.20 -2.24
CA ILE A 217 -20.14 -11.23 -2.74
C ILE A 217 -21.43 -11.97 -3.10
N GLU A 218 -22.57 -11.34 -2.83
CA GLU A 218 -23.87 -11.88 -3.20
C GLU A 218 -24.10 -11.68 -4.70
N ASN A 219 -24.74 -12.66 -5.33
CA ASN A 219 -25.17 -12.55 -6.71
C ASN A 219 -26.55 -11.90 -6.75
N ASP A 220 -26.68 -10.75 -7.43
CA ASP A 220 -27.96 -10.03 -7.62
C ASP A 220 -28.99 -10.84 -8.44
N ASN A 221 -28.64 -12.03 -8.95
CA ASN A 221 -29.53 -12.94 -9.65
C ASN A 221 -30.69 -13.50 -8.79
N HIS A 222 -30.87 -13.06 -7.54
CA HIS A 222 -32.05 -13.43 -6.75
C HIS A 222 -33.37 -13.11 -7.48
N CYS A 223 -33.41 -11.98 -8.20
CA CYS A 223 -34.57 -11.60 -9.01
C CYS A 223 -34.81 -12.58 -10.17
N ASP A 224 -33.77 -13.01 -10.86
CA ASP A 224 -33.91 -13.95 -11.98
C ASP A 224 -34.30 -15.35 -11.51
N LEU A 225 -33.73 -15.81 -10.38
CA LEU A 225 -34.06 -17.09 -9.76
C LEU A 225 -35.52 -17.13 -9.28
N THR A 226 -36.02 -16.04 -8.68
CA THR A 226 -37.42 -15.95 -8.25
C THR A 226 -38.40 -15.91 -9.44
N VAL A 227 -38.01 -15.29 -10.56
CA VAL A 227 -38.80 -15.29 -11.80
C VAL A 227 -38.80 -16.67 -12.47
N GLU A 228 -37.67 -17.39 -12.49
CA GLU A 228 -37.62 -18.77 -12.99
C GLU A 228 -38.46 -19.73 -12.13
N GLU A 229 -38.37 -19.65 -10.80
CA GLU A 229 -39.20 -20.45 -9.89
C GLU A 229 -40.70 -20.18 -10.07
N ALA A 230 -41.09 -18.91 -10.22
CA ALA A 230 -42.47 -18.54 -10.49
C ALA A 230 -42.97 -19.09 -11.83
N ASN A 231 -42.13 -19.06 -12.87
CA ASN A 231 -42.45 -19.63 -14.18
C ASN A 231 -42.54 -21.17 -14.16
N ALA A 232 -41.67 -21.84 -13.39
CA ALA A 232 -41.72 -23.28 -13.20
C ALA A 232 -42.96 -23.73 -12.43
N GLY A 233 -43.39 -22.97 -11.41
CA GLY A 233 -44.63 -23.21 -10.67
C GLY A 233 -45.88 -23.03 -11.52
N ARG A 234 -45.87 -22.08 -12.48
CA ARG A 234 -47.01 -21.82 -13.38
C ARG A 234 -47.21 -22.88 -14.46
N ARG A 235 -46.16 -23.60 -14.85
CA ARG A 235 -46.23 -24.74 -15.80
C ARG A 235 -46.65 -26.07 -15.16
N ARG A 236 -46.70 -26.15 -13.83
CA ARG A 236 -47.10 -27.33 -13.06
C ARG A 236 -48.54 -27.27 -12.55
N ARG A 237 -49.35 -26.31 -13.04
CA ARG A 237 -50.79 -26.22 -12.81
C ARG A 237 -51.54 -26.46 -14.10
#